data_AF-A0A0F8YUP3-F1
#
_entry.id   AF-A0A0F8YUP3-F1
#
_cell.length_a   1.000
_cell.length_b   1.000
_cell.length_c   1.000
_cell.angle_alpha   90.00
_cell.angle_beta   90.00
_cell.angle_gamma   90.00
#
_symmetry.space_group_name_H-M   'P 1'
#
loop_
_entity.id
_entity.type
_entity.pdbx_description
1 polymer ?
#
loop_
_entity_poly.entity_id
_entity_poly.type
_entity_poly.pdbx_seq_one_letter_code
_entity_poly.pdbx_strand_id
1 'polypeptide(L)'
;MTEQEEAVGRQRIKVLDALQKRLIELDTEATVLYPTGNERHARAQTDRDELASIIGRLEADPSILPVRLLDAEKRVTTANEKLVAAQTEATEAQAALDALKTP
;
A
#
# COMPACT_ATOMS: atom_id res chain seq x y z
N MET A 1 10.15 5.87 -18.00
CA MET A 1 10.92 5.69 -16.75
C MET A 1 12.05 4.72 -17.05
N THR A 2 13.27 5.08 -16.70
CA THR A 2 14.45 4.24 -16.83
C THR A 2 14.53 3.24 -15.68
N GLU A 3 15.32 2.16 -15.83
CA GLU A 3 15.57 1.19 -14.74
C GLU A 3 16.16 1.86 -13.48
N GLN A 4 17.02 2.86 -13.68
CA GLN A 4 17.61 3.62 -12.58
C GLN A 4 16.58 4.48 -11.85
N GLU A 5 15.69 5.16 -12.60
CA GLU A 5 14.58 5.93 -12.01
C GLU A 5 13.63 5.03 -11.21
N GLU A 6 13.34 3.82 -11.73
CA GLU A 6 12.55 2.82 -11.01
C GLU A 6 13.23 2.39 -9.71
N ALA A 7 14.52 2.06 -9.77
CA ALA A 7 15.27 1.61 -8.60
C ALA A 7 15.29 2.66 -7.49
N VAL A 8 15.49 3.93 -7.86
CA VAL A 8 15.43 5.07 -6.92
C VAL A 8 14.03 5.21 -6.33
N GLY A 9 12.99 5.18 -7.15
CA GLY A 9 11.60 5.27 -6.67
C GLY A 9 11.23 4.12 -5.73
N ARG A 10 11.65 2.88 -6.05
CA ARG A 10 11.46 1.70 -5.19
C ARG A 10 12.20 1.82 -3.86
N GLN A 11 13.43 2.32 -3.89
CA GLN A 11 14.19 2.57 -2.66
C GLN A 11 13.49 3.60 -1.78
N ARG A 12 12.99 4.70 -2.37
CA ARG A 12 12.26 5.75 -1.66
C ARG A 12 10.94 5.25 -1.07
N ILE A 13 10.20 4.41 -1.80
CA ILE A 13 9.00 3.73 -1.27
C ILE A 13 9.36 2.87 -0.06
N LYS A 14 10.42 2.06 -0.14
CA LYS A 14 10.84 1.21 0.98
C LYS A 14 11.18 2.02 2.23
N VAL A 15 11.85 3.16 2.05
CA VAL A 15 12.16 4.09 3.16
C VAL A 15 10.87 4.70 3.71
N LEU A 16 9.97 5.17 2.84
CA LEU A 16 8.68 5.72 3.22
C LEU A 16 7.87 4.72 4.06
N ASP A 17 7.75 3.47 3.61
CA ASP A 17 7.01 2.42 4.33
C ASP A 17 7.60 2.18 5.73
N ALA A 18 8.93 2.15 5.85
CA ALA A 18 9.61 1.98 7.13
C ALA A 18 9.36 3.15 8.10
N LEU A 19 9.38 4.38 7.59
CA LEU A 19 9.12 5.58 8.38
C LEU A 19 7.65 5.68 8.80
N GLN A 20 6.72 5.37 7.89
CA GLN A 20 5.29 5.32 8.20
C GLN A 20 5.00 4.29 9.29
N LYS A 21 5.60 3.09 9.22
CA LYS A 21 5.48 2.09 10.29
C LYS A 21 5.99 2.63 11.62
N ARG A 22 7.14 3.31 11.62
CA ARG A 22 7.69 3.91 12.84
C ARG A 22 6.78 4.99 13.42
N LEU A 23 6.15 5.81 12.58
CA LEU A 23 5.19 6.82 13.03
C LEU A 23 3.96 6.17 13.68
N ILE A 24 3.44 5.09 13.10
CA ILE A 24 2.32 4.32 13.67
C ILE A 24 2.69 3.74 15.06
N GLU A 25 3.89 3.18 15.18
CA GLU A 25 4.40 2.67 16.47
C GLU A 25 4.45 3.79 17.51
N LEU A 26 5.02 4.95 17.15
CA LEU A 26 5.09 6.09 18.06
C LEU A 26 3.70 6.57 18.46
N ASP A 27 2.76 6.71 17.53
CA ASP A 27 1.39 7.17 17.81
C ASP A 27 0.61 6.15 18.67
N THR A 28 0.85 4.86 18.47
CA THR A 28 0.30 3.78 19.32
C THR A 28 0.87 3.84 20.73
N GLU A 29 2.20 3.90 20.87
CA GLU A 29 2.87 3.99 22.17
C GLU A 29 2.39 5.20 22.97
N ALA A 30 2.20 6.36 22.34
CA ALA A 30 1.65 7.50 23.06
C ALA A 30 0.19 7.34 23.43
N THR A 31 -0.64 6.76 22.58
CA THR A 31 -2.04 6.51 22.93
C THR A 31 -2.15 5.61 24.16
N VAL A 32 -1.21 4.67 24.32
CA VAL A 32 -1.13 3.76 25.49
C VAL A 32 -0.53 4.43 26.72
N LEU A 33 0.57 5.20 26.58
CA LEU A 33 1.28 5.80 27.71
C LEU A 33 0.70 7.14 28.17
N TYR A 34 0.08 7.89 27.25
CA TYR A 34 -0.50 9.21 27.46
C TYR A 34 -1.95 9.21 26.93
N PRO A 35 -2.90 8.66 27.71
CA PRO A 35 -4.31 8.70 27.37
C PRO A 35 -4.78 10.14 27.17
N THR A 36 -5.81 10.33 26.35
CA THR A 36 -6.39 11.63 25.98
C THR A 36 -6.42 12.62 27.15
N GLY A 37 -5.74 13.77 26.97
CA GLY A 37 -5.58 14.79 28.02
C GLY A 37 -4.23 14.78 28.74
N ASN A 38 -3.36 13.81 28.44
CA ASN A 38 -1.96 13.81 28.86
C ASN A 38 -1.05 14.01 27.65
N GLU A 39 -0.04 14.86 27.78
CA GLU A 39 0.88 15.18 26.68
C GLU A 39 2.14 14.33 26.73
N ARG A 40 2.69 14.01 25.55
CA ARG A 40 4.05 13.47 25.43
C ARG A 40 5.05 14.48 26.01
N HIS A 41 6.17 13.97 26.52
CA HIS A 41 7.35 14.81 26.72
C HIS A 41 7.71 15.58 25.44
N ALA A 42 8.00 16.88 25.59
CA ALA A 42 8.25 17.79 24.46
C ALA A 42 9.26 17.26 23.43
N ARG A 43 10.35 16.62 23.87
CA ARG A 43 11.34 16.02 22.95
C ARG A 43 10.75 14.89 22.10
N ALA A 44 9.99 13.98 22.72
CA ALA A 44 9.34 12.89 22.00
C ALA A 44 8.26 13.38 21.04
N GLN A 45 7.61 14.50 21.36
CA GLN A 45 6.68 15.16 20.44
C GLN A 45 7.42 15.77 19.24
N THR A 46 8.53 16.46 19.47
CA THR A 46 9.38 16.99 18.39
C THR A 46 9.87 15.89 17.45
N ASP A 47 10.41 14.78 17.98
CA ASP A 47 10.90 13.66 17.16
C ASP A 47 9.79 13.07 16.27
N ARG A 48 8.57 12.99 16.81
CA ARG A 48 7.38 12.51 16.09
C ARG A 48 6.99 13.47 14.95
N ASP A 49 6.98 14.77 15.23
CA ASP A 49 6.57 15.79 14.25
C ASP A 49 7.63 15.96 13.14
N GLU A 50 8.91 15.85 13.48
CA GLU A 50 9.99 15.76 12.51
C GLU A 50 9.84 14.54 11.59
N LEU A 51 9.54 13.37 12.16
CA LEU A 51 9.27 12.15 11.40
C LEU A 51 8.08 12.34 10.44
N ALA A 52 6.97 12.91 10.92
CA ALA A 52 5.80 13.20 10.09
C ALA A 52 6.13 14.16 8.94
N SER A 53 6.96 15.18 9.18
CA SER A 53 7.45 16.11 8.15
C SER A 53 8.35 15.42 7.12
N ILE A 54 9.23 14.50 7.54
CA ILE A 54 10.05 13.69 6.63
C ILE A 54 9.16 12.82 5.74
N ILE A 55 8.15 12.15 6.32
CA ILE A 55 7.17 11.34 5.59
C ILE A 55 6.45 12.19 4.54
N GLY A 56 5.91 13.35 4.92
CA GLY A 56 5.21 14.22 3.97
C GLY A 56 6.07 14.67 2.80
N ARG A 57 7.37 14.93 3.03
CA ARG A 57 8.33 15.24 1.96
C ARG A 57 8.61 14.05 1.04
N LEU A 58 8.74 12.85 1.61
CA LEU A 58 8.92 11.61 0.84
C LEU A 58 7.68 11.28 0.02
N GLU A 59 6.48 11.42 0.57
CA GLU A 59 5.22 11.19 -0.14
C GLU A 59 5.04 12.10 -1.35
N ALA A 60 5.53 13.35 -1.24
CA ALA A 60 5.55 14.31 -2.33
C ALA A 60 6.69 14.11 -3.34
N ASP A 61 7.57 13.11 -3.13
CA ASP A 61 8.70 12.89 -4.02
C ASP A 61 8.22 12.39 -5.41
N PRO A 62 8.59 13.10 -6.50
CA PRO A 62 8.10 12.79 -7.84
C PRO A 62 8.56 11.43 -8.38
N SER A 63 9.56 10.79 -7.80
CA SER A 63 9.98 9.44 -8.17
C SER A 63 9.10 8.33 -7.58
N ILE A 64 8.28 8.63 -6.56
CA ILE A 64 7.41 7.63 -5.92
C ILE A 64 6.15 7.40 -6.73
N LEU A 65 5.51 8.47 -7.21
CA LEU A 65 4.22 8.38 -7.90
C LEU A 65 4.26 7.49 -9.16
N PRO A 66 5.25 7.58 -10.06
CA PRO A 66 5.34 6.72 -11.24
C PRO A 66 5.47 5.24 -10.88
N VAL A 67 6.25 4.91 -9.84
CA VAL A 67 6.43 3.53 -9.39
C VAL A 67 5.14 2.98 -8.77
N ARG A 68 4.44 3.78 -7.95
CA ARG A 68 3.13 3.39 -7.41
C ARG A 68 2.09 3.17 -8.51
N LEU A 69 2.10 4.00 -9.55
CA LEU A 69 1.22 3.84 -10.71
C LEU A 69 1.52 2.52 -11.42
N LEU A 70 2.78 2.21 -11.71
CA LEU A 70 3.17 0.95 -12.35
C LEU A 70 2.79 -0.29 -11.53
N ASP A 71 3.00 -0.23 -10.21
CA ASP A 71 2.60 -1.33 -9.33
C ASP A 71 1.06 -1.47 -9.27
N ALA A 72 0.31 -0.36 -9.34
CA ALA A 72 -1.15 -0.38 -9.42
C ALA A 72 -1.66 -0.96 -10.76
N GLU A 73 -1.07 -0.54 -11.88
CA GLU A 73 -1.39 -1.07 -13.21
C GLU A 73 -1.14 -2.59 -13.27
N LYS A 74 0.00 -3.07 -12.76
CA LYS A 74 0.29 -4.50 -12.66
C LYS A 74 -0.78 -5.25 -11.86
N ARG A 75 -1.20 -4.71 -10.71
CA ARG A 75 -2.26 -5.31 -9.89
C ARG A 75 -3.59 -5.38 -10.63
N VAL A 76 -3.95 -4.33 -11.37
CA VAL A 76 -5.17 -4.31 -12.19
C VAL A 76 -5.09 -5.37 -13.29
N THR A 77 -3.97 -5.47 -14.02
CA THR A 77 -3.77 -6.49 -15.05
C THR A 77 -3.91 -7.90 -14.47
N THR A 78 -3.22 -8.21 -13.37
CA THR A 78 -3.32 -9.52 -12.72
C THR A 78 -4.74 -9.80 -12.21
N ALA A 79 -5.45 -8.78 -11.71
CA ALA A 79 -6.84 -8.94 -11.28
C ALA A 79 -7.76 -9.24 -12.48
N ASN A 80 -7.55 -8.58 -13.61
CA ASN A 80 -8.30 -8.83 -14.84
C ASN A 80 -8.05 -10.23 -15.40
N GLU A 81 -6.80 -10.70 -15.40
CA GLU A 81 -6.46 -12.07 -15.80
C GLU A 81 -7.19 -13.11 -14.95
N LYS A 82 -7.22 -12.91 -13.62
CA LYS A 82 -7.96 -13.76 -12.68
C LYS A 82 -9.46 -13.71 -12.92
N LEU A 83 -10.01 -12.53 -13.23
CA LEU A 83 -11.42 -12.36 -13.52
C LEU A 83 -11.82 -13.13 -14.78
N VAL A 84 -11.03 -13.04 -15.85
CA VAL A 84 -11.27 -13.77 -17.10
C VAL A 84 -11.21 -15.28 -16.86
N ALA A 85 -10.22 -15.77 -16.11
CA ALA A 85 -10.13 -17.19 -15.77
C ALA A 85 -11.38 -17.67 -15.01
N ALA A 86 -11.81 -16.94 -13.98
CA ALA A 86 -13.00 -17.27 -13.22
C ALA A 86 -14.29 -17.23 -14.06
N GLN A 87 -14.39 -16.32 -15.03
CA GLN A 87 -15.53 -16.25 -15.96
C GLN A 87 -15.58 -17.45 -16.89
N THR A 88 -14.42 -17.92 -17.38
CA THR A 88 -14.33 -19.13 -18.20
C THR A 88 -14.78 -20.35 -17.39
N GLU A 89 -14.24 -20.53 -16.18
CA GLU A 89 -14.62 -21.63 -15.29
C GLU A 89 -16.13 -21.63 -14.98
N ALA A 90 -16.71 -20.45 -14.73
CA ALA A 90 -18.14 -20.31 -14.49
C ALA A 90 -18.97 -20.69 -15.73
N THR A 91 -18.52 -20.32 -16.93
CA THR A 91 -19.19 -20.64 -18.20
C THR A 91 -19.17 -22.15 -18.45
N GLU A 92 -18.02 -22.79 -18.24
CA GLU A 92 -17.87 -24.25 -18.38
C GLU A 92 -18.74 -25.00 -17.36
N ALA A 93 -18.75 -24.54 -16.10
CA ALA A 93 -19.61 -25.11 -15.07
C ALA A 93 -21.09 -24.98 -15.41
N GLN A 94 -21.51 -23.84 -15.96
CA GLN A 94 -22.88 -23.62 -16.39
C GLN A 94 -23.25 -24.54 -17.58
N ALA A 95 -22.37 -24.69 -18.57
CA ALA A 95 -22.59 -25.60 -19.69
C ALA A 95 -22.71 -27.07 -19.23
N ALA A 96 -21.87 -27.50 -18.29
CA ALA A 96 -21.96 -28.83 -17.69
C ALA A 96 -23.27 -29.04 -16.93
N LEU A 97 -23.72 -28.03 -16.18
CA LEU A 97 -25.00 -28.06 -15.48
C LEU A 97 -26.19 -28.18 -16.45
N ASP A 98 -26.15 -27.46 -17.57
CA ASP A 98 -27.21 -27.50 -18.57
C ASP A 98 -27.24 -28.85 -19.31
N ALA A 99 -26.07 -29.44 -19.60
CA ALA A 99 -25.97 -30.80 -20.15
C ALA A 99 -26.61 -31.85 -19.23
N LEU A 100 -26.44 -31.74 -17.91
CA LEU A 100 -27.04 -32.65 -16.93
C LEU A 100 -28.56 -32.49 -16.79
N LYS A 101 -29.11 -31.34 -17.18
CA LYS A 101 -30.56 -31.06 -17.12
C LYS A 101 -31.31 -31.48 -18.38
N THR A 102 -30.61 -31.86 -19.45
CA THR A 102 -31.23 -32.31 -20.69
C THR A 102 -31.37 -33.84 -20.62
N PRO A 103 -32.59 -34.41 -20.58
CA PRO A 103 -32.83 -35.84 -20.39
C PRO A 103 -32.40 -36.70 -21.59
#